data_AF-A0A328AI93-F1
#
_entry.id   AF-A0A328AI93-F1
#
_cell.length_a   1.000
_cell.length_b   1.000
_cell.length_c   1.000
_cell.angle_alpha   90.00
_cell.angle_beta   90.00
_cell.angle_gamma   90.00
#
_symmetry.space_group_name_H-M   'P 1'
#
loop_
_entity.id
_entity.type
_entity.pdbx_description
1 polymer ?
#
loop_
_entity_poly.entity_id
_entity_poly.type
_entity_poly.pdbx_seq_one_letter_code
_entity_poly.pdbx_strand_id
1 'polypeptide(L)'
;MALETDPATTHSVENGAAESAANVGQHGASTEAAHSAGLPQFQFQHWGGQIAYLLILFAILYLLMSKVFGPRVRRVFDEREATIKGALASAREVQAEADRQAEGAQRALAEARASAQRTASEAAAKASAEIAARKAALDEELAAKQAEAEDRIRAARDGALQHLTTVASDVAEAMVEKLTGAKAPRGAVAAAIKSQG
;
A
#
# COMPACT_ATOMS: atom_id res chain seq x y z
N MET A 1 52.69 11.46 -5.14
CA MET A 1 53.07 12.34 -6.25
C MET A 1 52.32 13.65 -6.05
N ALA A 2 52.90 14.51 -5.22
CA ALA A 2 52.47 15.88 -4.99
C ALA A 2 53.60 16.75 -5.57
N LEU A 3 53.29 17.64 -6.51
CA LEU A 3 54.19 18.71 -6.96
C LEU A 3 53.80 19.95 -6.13
N GLU A 4 54.61 20.45 -5.20
CA GLU A 4 55.87 21.24 -5.35
C GLU A 4 55.59 22.70 -5.79
N THR A 5 55.46 23.61 -4.80
CA THR A 5 56.31 24.82 -4.48
C THR A 5 56.08 26.07 -5.36
N ASP A 6 55.48 27.16 -4.84
CA ASP A 6 56.09 28.38 -4.20
C ASP A 6 56.45 29.46 -5.26
N PRO A 7 56.73 30.78 -5.02
CA PRO A 7 56.58 31.65 -3.85
C PRO A 7 55.95 33.05 -4.13
N ALA A 8 55.83 33.82 -3.04
CA ALA A 8 55.61 35.27 -2.93
C ALA A 8 56.05 36.15 -4.12
N THR A 9 55.23 37.18 -4.41
CA THR A 9 55.64 38.35 -5.21
C THR A 9 55.38 39.63 -4.41
N THR A 10 56.48 40.16 -3.87
CA THR A 10 56.72 41.54 -3.46
C THR A 10 56.73 42.48 -4.67
N HIS A 11 56.05 43.62 -4.59
CA HIS A 11 56.34 44.78 -5.43
C HIS A 11 56.75 45.98 -4.56
N SER A 12 58.06 46.14 -4.43
CA SER A 12 58.69 47.42 -4.14
C SER A 12 58.55 48.31 -5.38
N VAL A 13 58.05 49.54 -5.22
CA VAL A 13 58.23 50.59 -6.23
C VAL A 13 59.04 51.70 -5.60
N GLU A 14 60.21 51.84 -6.19
CA GLU A 14 61.34 52.72 -5.95
C GLU A 14 60.93 54.19 -6.12
N ASN A 15 61.37 55.03 -5.19
CA ASN A 15 61.15 56.47 -5.19
C ASN A 15 62.48 57.15 -5.49
N GLY A 16 62.56 57.90 -6.60
CA GLY A 16 63.80 58.52 -7.08
C GLY A 16 63.60 59.64 -8.10
N ALA A 17 63.68 60.87 -7.57
CA ALA A 17 64.19 62.11 -8.18
C ALA A 17 63.48 62.76 -9.39
N ALA A 18 62.91 63.95 -9.13
CA ALA A 18 63.20 65.16 -9.91
C ALA A 18 63.09 66.39 -9.00
N GLU A 19 64.21 67.08 -8.79
CA GLU A 19 64.33 68.37 -8.09
C GLU A 19 63.64 69.52 -8.85
N SER A 20 63.12 70.51 -8.12
CA SER A 20 63.30 71.91 -8.50
C SER A 20 63.13 72.82 -7.29
N ALA A 21 64.23 73.50 -6.93
CA ALA A 21 64.28 74.51 -5.89
C ALA A 21 63.58 75.80 -6.34
N ALA A 22 62.74 76.38 -5.47
CA ALA A 22 62.42 77.80 -5.52
C ALA A 22 61.97 78.35 -4.16
N ASN A 23 62.91 79.09 -3.56
CA ASN A 23 62.72 80.36 -2.89
C ASN A 23 62.08 80.43 -1.48
N VAL A 24 62.95 80.83 -0.56
CA VAL A 24 62.72 81.51 0.72
C VAL A 24 61.70 82.66 0.57
N GLY A 25 60.73 82.71 1.48
CA GLY A 25 59.69 83.73 1.51
C GLY A 25 59.13 83.98 2.91
N GLN A 26 60.00 84.46 3.79
CA GLN A 26 59.74 85.47 4.83
C GLN A 26 58.49 85.32 5.73
N HIS A 27 58.79 85.03 7.00
CA HIS A 27 57.93 85.36 8.14
C HIS A 27 57.66 86.87 8.22
N GLY A 28 56.39 87.21 8.43
CA GLY A 28 55.98 88.29 9.32
C GLY A 28 55.73 89.66 8.71
N ALA A 29 54.47 90.07 8.71
CA ALA A 29 54.10 91.45 9.04
C ALA A 29 52.77 91.43 9.81
N SER A 30 52.91 91.61 11.12
CA SER A 30 51.86 91.88 12.09
C SER A 30 51.04 93.13 11.75
N THR A 31 49.75 93.16 12.12
CA THR A 31 49.21 94.12 13.09
C THR A 31 47.77 93.73 13.49
N GLU A 32 47.58 93.73 14.80
CA GLU A 32 46.43 93.53 15.68
C GLU A 32 44.99 93.61 15.12
N ALA A 33 44.19 92.60 15.50
CA ALA A 33 42.89 92.80 16.12
C ALA A 33 42.61 91.63 17.09
N ALA A 34 42.36 91.98 18.34
CA ALA A 34 42.04 91.04 19.42
C ALA A 34 40.76 90.24 19.12
N HIS A 35 40.80 88.92 19.31
CA HIS A 35 39.66 88.17 19.85
C HIS A 35 40.17 86.91 20.57
N SER A 36 39.90 86.86 21.86
CA SER A 36 39.94 85.65 22.68
C SER A 36 38.93 84.62 22.13
N ALA A 37 39.39 83.51 21.58
CA ALA A 37 38.55 82.33 21.40
C ALA A 37 39.44 81.09 21.34
N GLY A 38 39.09 80.08 22.12
CA GLY A 38 39.84 78.82 22.26
C GLY A 38 40.05 78.07 20.94
N LEU A 39 40.71 76.91 21.02
CA LEU A 39 41.15 76.12 19.86
C LEU A 39 40.09 76.15 18.73
N PRO A 40 40.49 76.41 17.47
CA PRO A 40 39.56 76.72 16.37
C PRO A 40 38.47 75.67 16.11
N GLN A 41 38.64 74.43 16.59
CA GLN A 41 37.60 73.39 16.57
C GLN A 41 36.41 73.60 17.53
N PHE A 42 36.51 74.49 18.53
CA PHE A 42 35.45 74.77 19.52
C PHE A 42 34.68 76.06 19.24
N GLN A 43 34.81 76.63 18.05
CA GLN A 43 33.98 77.78 17.64
C GLN A 43 32.56 77.30 17.26
N PHE A 44 31.66 77.31 18.24
CA PHE A 44 30.25 76.88 18.12
C PHE A 44 29.41 77.71 17.12
N GLN A 45 29.97 78.77 16.55
CA GLN A 45 29.29 79.66 15.60
C GLN A 45 28.81 78.95 14.31
N HIS A 46 29.50 77.90 13.87
CA HIS A 46 29.12 77.11 12.68
C HIS A 46 28.38 75.80 13.01
N TRP A 47 28.30 75.42 14.30
CA TRP A 47 27.67 74.16 14.72
C TRP A 47 26.16 74.15 14.46
N GLY A 48 25.48 75.29 14.60
CA GLY A 48 24.05 75.40 14.31
C GLY A 48 23.72 75.09 12.84
N GLY A 49 24.51 75.63 11.90
CA GLY A 49 24.36 75.36 10.47
C GLY A 49 24.67 73.90 10.12
N GLN A 50 25.73 73.33 10.71
CA GLN A 50 26.10 71.93 10.52
C GLN A 50 25.01 70.98 11.02
N ILE A 51 24.46 71.23 12.21
CA ILE A 51 23.36 70.44 12.79
C ILE A 51 22.11 70.57 11.93
N ALA A 52 21.74 71.78 11.49
CA ALA A 52 20.59 71.97 10.62
C ALA A 52 20.74 71.21 9.29
N TYR A 53 21.93 71.23 8.68
CA TYR A 53 22.21 70.46 7.48
C TYR A 53 22.18 68.93 7.72
N LEU A 54 22.76 68.46 8.83
CA LEU A 54 22.67 67.05 9.24
C LEU A 54 21.23 66.62 9.45
N LEU A 55 20.38 67.46 10.06
CA LEU A 55 18.96 67.16 10.25
C LEU A 55 18.20 67.08 8.94
N ILE A 56 18.51 67.97 7.97
CA ILE A 56 17.91 67.90 6.63
C ILE A 56 18.31 66.60 5.94
N LEU A 57 19.60 66.26 5.92
CA LEU A 57 20.08 65.02 5.31
C LEU A 57 19.52 63.77 6.02
N PHE A 58 19.48 63.80 7.35
CA PHE A 58 18.92 62.73 8.16
C PHE A 58 17.43 62.56 7.91
N ALA A 59 16.66 63.66 7.79
CA ALA A 59 15.25 63.60 7.46
C ALA A 59 15.01 63.00 6.07
N ILE A 60 15.80 63.40 5.07
CA ILE A 60 15.73 62.82 3.71
C ILE A 60 16.04 61.32 3.75
N LEU A 61 17.13 60.92 4.42
CA LEU A 61 17.51 59.52 4.55
C LEU A 61 16.47 58.70 5.33
N TYR A 62 15.92 59.27 6.41
CA TYR A 62 14.87 58.66 7.22
C TYR A 62 13.61 58.43 6.39
N LEU A 63 13.19 59.42 5.60
CA LEU A 63 12.04 59.28 4.71
C LEU A 63 12.28 58.20 3.65
N LEU A 64 13.49 58.12 3.08
CA LEU A 64 13.84 57.07 2.14
C LEU A 64 13.82 55.68 2.79
N MET A 65 14.38 55.55 4.00
CA MET A 65 14.37 54.30 4.77
C MET A 65 12.95 53.86 5.13
N SER A 66 12.15 54.80 5.64
CA SER A 66 10.76 54.56 6.07
C SER A 66 9.85 54.22 4.89
N LYS A 67 9.98 54.93 3.76
CA LYS A 67 9.09 54.76 2.61
C LYS A 67 9.49 53.61 1.69
N VAL A 68 10.77 53.22 1.66
CA VAL A 68 11.28 52.25 0.68
C VAL A 68 11.76 50.95 1.32
N PHE A 69 12.60 51.02 2.34
CA PHE A 69 13.19 49.81 2.95
C PHE A 69 12.17 49.08 3.84
N GLY A 70 11.39 49.82 4.65
CA GLY A 70 10.33 49.24 5.49
C GLY A 70 9.32 48.41 4.68
N PRO A 71 8.71 48.96 3.61
CA PRO A 71 7.76 48.20 2.79
C PRO A 71 8.38 47.01 2.06
N ARG A 72 9.64 47.11 1.61
CA ARG A 72 10.33 46.00 0.94
C ARG A 72 10.57 44.82 1.86
N VAL A 73 11.04 45.08 3.08
CA VAL A 73 11.26 44.01 4.07
C VAL A 73 9.93 43.37 4.48
N ARG A 74 8.89 44.18 4.70
CA ARG A 74 7.56 43.66 5.02
C ARG A 74 6.99 42.76 3.92
N ARG A 75 7.15 43.15 2.65
CA ARG A 75 6.71 42.33 1.51
C ARG A 75 7.34 40.93 1.50
N VAL A 76 8.63 40.82 1.83
CA VAL A 76 9.31 39.51 1.87
C VAL A 76 8.78 38.63 3.00
N PHE A 77 8.50 39.21 4.17
CA PHE A 77 7.89 38.47 5.27
C PHE A 77 6.47 38.00 4.92
N ASP A 78 5.65 38.89 4.36
CA ASP A 78 4.27 38.57 3.95
C ASP A 78 4.28 37.46 2.87
N GLU A 79 5.19 37.52 1.90
CA GLU A 79 5.33 36.50 0.84
C GLU A 79 5.75 35.13 1.39
N ARG A 80 6.72 35.11 2.33
CA ARG A 80 7.13 33.87 3.00
C ARG A 80 6.00 33.30 3.85
N GLU A 81 5.31 34.13 4.61
CA GLU A 81 4.17 33.71 5.42
C GLU A 81 3.03 33.15 4.55
N ALA A 82 2.71 33.83 3.44
CA ALA A 82 1.71 33.37 2.49
C ALA A 82 2.11 32.04 1.84
N THR A 83 3.37 31.88 1.46
CA THR A 83 3.89 30.64 0.86
C THR A 83 3.83 29.49 1.87
N ILE A 84 4.27 29.70 3.11
CA ILE A 84 4.21 28.68 4.17
C ILE A 84 2.77 28.31 4.47
N LYS A 85 1.87 29.29 4.61
CA LYS A 85 0.44 29.04 4.84
C LYS A 85 -0.19 28.26 3.69
N GLY A 86 0.13 28.63 2.44
CA GLY A 86 -0.33 27.92 1.24
C GLY A 86 0.17 26.48 1.19
N ALA A 87 1.46 26.26 1.46
CA ALA A 87 2.04 24.92 1.50
C ALA A 87 1.44 24.06 2.61
N LEU A 88 1.23 24.62 3.81
CA LEU A 88 0.58 23.92 4.92
C LEU A 88 -0.89 23.60 4.62
N ALA A 89 -1.63 24.51 3.99
CA ALA A 89 -3.01 24.28 3.60
C ALA A 89 -3.11 23.15 2.56
N SER A 90 -2.28 23.20 1.51
CA SER A 90 -2.21 22.16 0.48
C SER A 90 -1.79 20.80 1.06
N ALA A 91 -0.79 20.77 1.95
CA ALA A 91 -0.39 19.54 2.63
C ALA A 91 -1.53 18.94 3.47
N ARG A 92 -2.29 19.77 4.20
CA ARG A 92 -3.46 19.32 4.96
C ARG A 92 -4.58 18.81 4.06
N GLU A 93 -4.82 19.46 2.93
CA GLU A 93 -5.83 19.02 1.96
C GLU A 93 -5.46 17.68 1.35
N VAL A 94 -4.20 17.51 0.92
CA VAL A 94 -3.67 16.25 0.39
C VAL A 94 -3.73 15.15 1.45
N GLN A 95 -3.40 15.46 2.70
CA GLN A 95 -3.49 14.50 3.80
C GLN A 95 -4.94 14.09 4.06
N ALA A 96 -5.87 15.05 4.14
CA ALA A 96 -7.29 14.76 4.33
C ALA A 96 -7.86 13.93 3.18
N GLU A 97 -7.44 14.19 1.94
CA GLU A 97 -7.85 13.40 0.78
C GLU A 97 -7.26 11.98 0.81
N ALA A 98 -6.00 11.83 1.19
CA ALA A 98 -5.36 10.53 1.37
C ALA A 98 -6.07 9.71 2.47
N ASP A 99 -6.41 10.34 3.59
CA ASP A 99 -7.15 9.69 4.69
C ASP A 99 -8.55 9.25 4.21
N ARG A 100 -9.28 10.11 3.48
CA ARG A 100 -10.58 9.74 2.88
C ARG A 100 -10.47 8.56 1.92
N GLN A 101 -9.47 8.56 1.05
CA GLN A 101 -9.25 7.47 0.11
C GLN A 101 -8.83 6.18 0.83
N ALA A 102 -7.99 6.27 1.86
CA ALA A 102 -7.59 5.14 2.68
C ALA A 102 -8.80 4.53 3.41
N GLU A 103 -9.65 5.34 4.01
CA GLU A 103 -10.90 4.87 4.63
C GLU A 103 -11.84 4.22 3.61
N GLY A 104 -12.01 4.84 2.43
CA GLY A 104 -12.81 4.29 1.34
C GLY A 104 -12.30 2.93 0.86
N ALA A 105 -10.97 2.81 0.65
CA ALA A 105 -10.33 1.56 0.26
C ALA A 105 -10.46 0.48 1.33
N GLN A 106 -10.28 0.83 2.62
CA GLN A 106 -10.47 -0.10 3.73
C GLN A 106 -11.91 -0.63 3.80
N ARG A 107 -12.91 0.25 3.63
CA ARG A 107 -14.32 -0.16 3.58
C ARG A 107 -14.60 -1.08 2.39
N ALA A 108 -14.13 -0.72 1.19
CA ALA A 108 -14.30 -1.53 0.00
C ALA A 108 -13.64 -2.93 0.16
N LEU A 109 -12.45 -3.01 0.76
CA LEU A 109 -11.79 -4.27 1.05
C LEU A 109 -12.55 -5.10 2.09
N ALA A 110 -13.09 -4.48 3.13
CA ALA A 110 -13.90 -5.17 4.14
C ALA A 110 -15.19 -5.73 3.53
N GLU A 111 -15.90 -4.94 2.72
CA GLU A 111 -17.11 -5.34 2.02
C GLU A 111 -16.83 -6.47 1.00
N ALA A 112 -15.77 -6.35 0.20
CA ALA A 112 -15.37 -7.38 -0.75
C ALA A 112 -15.04 -8.70 -0.05
N ARG A 113 -14.32 -8.67 1.09
CA ARG A 113 -14.03 -9.87 1.89
C ARG A 113 -15.31 -10.48 2.47
N ALA A 114 -16.20 -9.66 3.02
CA ALA A 114 -17.47 -10.13 3.57
C ALA A 114 -18.36 -10.75 2.47
N SER A 115 -18.42 -10.13 1.30
CA SER A 115 -19.14 -10.63 0.13
C SER A 115 -18.55 -11.95 -0.36
N ALA A 116 -17.23 -12.05 -0.51
CA ALA A 116 -16.55 -13.28 -0.90
C ALA A 116 -16.80 -14.44 0.09
N GLN A 117 -16.74 -14.18 1.39
CA GLN A 117 -17.04 -15.17 2.43
C GLN A 117 -18.50 -15.64 2.36
N ARG A 118 -19.44 -14.72 2.12
CA ARG A 118 -20.86 -15.04 1.96
C ARG A 118 -21.10 -15.90 0.71
N THR A 119 -20.56 -15.51 -0.43
CA THR A 119 -20.67 -16.29 -1.66
C THR A 119 -20.05 -17.68 -1.50
N ALA A 120 -18.90 -17.78 -0.81
CA ALA A 120 -18.27 -19.06 -0.54
C ALA A 120 -19.12 -19.96 0.37
N SER A 121 -19.72 -19.41 1.44
CA SER A 121 -20.58 -20.17 2.34
C SER A 121 -21.89 -20.60 1.66
N GLU A 122 -22.50 -19.72 0.87
CA GLU A 122 -23.69 -20.02 0.07
C GLU A 122 -23.42 -21.11 -0.98
N ALA A 123 -22.29 -21.02 -1.69
CA ALA A 123 -21.89 -22.03 -2.67
C ALA A 123 -21.61 -23.39 -2.00
N ALA A 124 -20.95 -23.40 -0.84
CA ALA A 124 -20.70 -24.63 -0.09
C ALA A 124 -22.00 -25.26 0.42
N ALA A 125 -22.94 -24.45 0.94
CA ALA A 125 -24.25 -24.92 1.37
C ALA A 125 -25.05 -25.50 0.21
N LYS A 126 -25.09 -24.82 -0.93
CA LYS A 126 -25.76 -25.30 -2.14
C LYS A 126 -25.15 -26.59 -2.66
N ALA A 127 -23.82 -26.67 -2.75
CA ALA A 127 -23.12 -27.89 -3.18
C ALA A 127 -23.41 -29.06 -2.23
N SER A 128 -23.40 -28.83 -0.91
CA SER A 128 -23.74 -29.86 0.08
C SER A 128 -25.18 -30.36 -0.07
N ALA A 129 -26.14 -29.45 -0.29
CA ALA A 129 -27.53 -29.81 -0.53
C ALA A 129 -27.71 -30.61 -1.83
N GLU A 130 -27.06 -30.21 -2.93
CA GLU A 130 -27.09 -30.95 -4.19
C GLU A 130 -26.46 -32.34 -4.06
N ILE A 131 -25.34 -32.47 -3.34
CA ILE A 131 -24.70 -33.76 -3.06
C ILE A 131 -25.64 -34.64 -2.25
N ALA A 132 -26.29 -34.11 -1.21
CA ALA A 132 -27.22 -34.87 -0.38
C ALA A 132 -28.43 -35.37 -1.21
N ALA A 133 -29.00 -34.51 -2.05
CA ALA A 133 -30.11 -34.88 -2.93
C ALA A 133 -29.71 -35.96 -3.94
N ARG A 134 -28.54 -35.83 -4.58
CA ARG A 134 -28.04 -36.84 -5.52
C ARG A 134 -27.72 -38.16 -4.83
N LYS A 135 -27.16 -38.14 -3.62
CA LYS A 135 -26.92 -39.35 -2.82
C LYS A 135 -28.23 -40.06 -2.50
N ALA A 136 -29.23 -39.33 -2.01
CA ALA A 136 -30.53 -39.92 -1.71
C ALA A 136 -31.18 -40.59 -2.93
N ALA A 137 -31.13 -39.93 -4.10
CA ALA A 137 -31.64 -40.51 -5.35
C ALA A 137 -30.86 -41.75 -5.79
N LEU A 138 -29.53 -41.73 -5.67
CA LEU A 138 -28.69 -42.89 -5.99
C LEU A 138 -28.90 -44.06 -5.03
N ASP A 139 -29.09 -43.77 -3.74
CA ASP A 139 -29.35 -44.79 -2.72
C ASP A 139 -30.71 -45.47 -2.99
N GLU A 140 -31.73 -44.72 -3.41
CA GLU A 140 -33.02 -45.27 -3.84
C GLU A 140 -32.89 -46.14 -5.09
N GLU A 141 -32.15 -45.69 -6.11
CA GLU A 141 -31.90 -46.48 -7.32
C GLU A 141 -31.11 -47.77 -7.02
N LEU A 142 -30.11 -47.69 -6.13
CA LEU A 142 -29.34 -48.85 -5.70
C LEU A 142 -30.22 -49.83 -4.93
N ALA A 143 -31.06 -49.35 -4.02
CA ALA A 143 -31.98 -50.21 -3.26
C ALA A 143 -32.95 -50.95 -4.20
N ALA A 144 -33.49 -50.27 -5.21
CA ALA A 144 -34.35 -50.88 -6.21
C ALA A 144 -33.62 -51.95 -7.04
N LYS A 145 -32.41 -51.66 -7.52
CA LYS A 145 -31.57 -52.64 -8.25
C LYS A 145 -31.18 -53.82 -7.39
N GLN A 146 -30.92 -53.60 -6.10
CA GLN A 146 -30.58 -54.66 -5.17
C GLN A 146 -31.79 -55.58 -4.94
N ALA A 147 -32.98 -55.03 -4.73
CA ALA A 147 -34.21 -55.81 -4.63
C ALA A 147 -34.47 -56.65 -5.89
N GLU A 148 -34.32 -56.06 -7.09
CA GLU A 148 -34.46 -56.78 -8.36
C GLU A 148 -33.43 -57.91 -8.49
N ALA A 149 -32.17 -57.65 -8.13
CA ALA A 149 -31.12 -58.66 -8.16
C ALA A 149 -31.41 -59.83 -7.18
N GLU A 150 -31.89 -59.51 -5.98
CA GLU A 150 -32.29 -60.52 -4.98
C GLU A 150 -33.47 -61.37 -5.47
N ASP A 151 -34.47 -60.77 -6.13
CA ASP A 151 -35.58 -61.49 -6.74
C ASP A 151 -35.12 -62.42 -7.86
N ARG A 152 -34.22 -61.95 -8.74
CA ARG A 152 -33.63 -62.79 -9.81
C ARG A 152 -32.83 -63.95 -9.23
N ILE A 153 -32.05 -63.72 -8.17
CA ILE A 153 -31.29 -64.77 -7.49
C ILE A 153 -32.24 -65.80 -6.86
N ARG A 154 -33.32 -65.35 -6.19
CA ARG A 154 -34.35 -66.25 -5.63
C ARG A 154 -35.00 -67.10 -6.72
N ALA A 155 -35.43 -66.49 -7.82
CA ALA A 155 -36.02 -67.21 -8.95
C ALA A 155 -35.04 -68.23 -9.57
N ALA A 156 -33.77 -67.86 -9.77
CA ALA A 156 -32.75 -68.76 -10.29
C ALA A 156 -32.46 -69.92 -9.33
N ARG A 157 -32.42 -69.67 -8.02
CA ARG A 157 -32.27 -70.69 -6.97
C ARG A 157 -33.44 -71.68 -6.99
N ASP A 158 -34.67 -71.18 -7.02
CA ASP A 158 -35.85 -72.03 -6.99
C ASP A 158 -35.98 -72.87 -8.26
N GLY A 159 -35.64 -72.29 -9.42
CA GLY A 159 -35.52 -73.04 -10.67
C GLY A 159 -34.44 -74.13 -10.60
N ALA A 160 -33.24 -73.81 -10.09
CA ALA A 160 -32.17 -74.77 -9.92
C ALA A 160 -32.55 -75.93 -8.98
N LEU A 161 -33.26 -75.64 -7.88
CA LEU A 161 -33.77 -76.67 -6.96
C LEU A 161 -34.82 -77.58 -7.60
N GLN A 162 -35.70 -77.03 -8.45
CA GLN A 162 -36.65 -77.84 -9.22
C GLN A 162 -35.93 -78.76 -10.22
N HIS A 163 -34.97 -78.22 -10.98
CA HIS A 163 -34.15 -79.02 -11.88
C HIS A 163 -33.37 -80.11 -11.15
N LEU A 164 -32.79 -79.80 -9.99
CA LEU A 164 -32.09 -80.77 -9.16
C LEU A 164 -33.02 -81.89 -8.67
N THR A 165 -34.26 -81.57 -8.27
CA THR A 165 -35.26 -82.56 -7.83
C THR A 165 -35.64 -83.51 -8.97
N THR A 166 -35.81 -82.98 -10.19
CA THR A 166 -36.07 -83.79 -11.39
C THR A 166 -34.90 -84.72 -11.70
N VAL A 167 -33.67 -84.20 -11.73
CA VAL A 167 -32.47 -85.01 -11.99
C VAL A 167 -32.26 -86.06 -10.91
N ALA A 168 -32.47 -85.72 -9.62
CA ALA A 168 -32.38 -86.67 -8.52
C ALA A 168 -33.41 -87.80 -8.66
N SER A 169 -34.64 -87.48 -9.10
CA SER A 169 -35.70 -88.48 -9.36
C SER A 169 -35.32 -89.39 -10.52
N ASP A 170 -34.84 -88.83 -11.63
CA ASP A 170 -34.41 -89.62 -12.79
C ASP A 170 -33.21 -90.54 -12.45
N VAL A 171 -32.24 -90.05 -11.67
CA VAL A 171 -31.11 -90.86 -11.20
C VAL A 171 -31.56 -91.96 -10.25
N ALA A 172 -32.46 -91.65 -9.31
CA ALA A 172 -33.00 -92.64 -8.38
C ALA A 172 -33.81 -93.74 -9.10
N GLU A 173 -34.63 -93.37 -10.09
CA GLU A 173 -35.33 -94.34 -10.96
C GLU A 173 -34.36 -95.25 -11.70
N ALA A 174 -33.33 -94.67 -12.33
CA ALA A 174 -32.31 -95.43 -13.04
C ALA A 174 -31.54 -96.39 -12.11
N MET A 175 -31.25 -95.96 -10.88
CA MET A 175 -30.62 -96.83 -9.87
C MET A 175 -31.53 -97.99 -9.42
N VAL A 176 -32.82 -97.73 -9.17
CA VAL A 176 -33.78 -98.78 -8.77
C VAL A 176 -34.00 -99.78 -9.90
N GLU A 177 -34.12 -99.32 -11.14
CA GLU A 177 -34.23 -100.18 -12.31
C GLU A 177 -32.99 -101.07 -12.48
N LYS A 178 -31.79 -100.51 -12.29
CA LYS A 178 -30.52 -101.27 -12.35
C LYS A 178 -30.37 -102.29 -11.22
N LEU A 179 -30.86 -102.01 -10.01
CA LEU A 179 -30.70 -102.88 -8.84
C LEU A 179 -31.77 -103.97 -8.74
N THR A 180 -33.02 -103.68 -9.15
CA THR A 180 -34.17 -104.59 -8.96
C THR A 180 -34.64 -105.25 -10.26
N GLY A 181 -34.22 -104.74 -11.42
CA GLY A 181 -34.64 -105.23 -12.74
C GLY A 181 -36.09 -104.90 -13.11
N ALA A 182 -36.82 -104.17 -12.26
CA ALA A 182 -38.20 -103.75 -12.48
C ALA A 182 -38.31 -102.21 -12.48
N LYS A 183 -39.17 -101.68 -13.36
CA LYS A 183 -39.37 -100.23 -13.49
C LYS A 183 -40.25 -99.73 -12.35
N ALA A 184 -39.70 -98.90 -11.47
CA ALA A 184 -40.47 -98.31 -10.37
C ALA A 184 -41.48 -97.27 -10.89
N PRO A 185 -42.70 -97.18 -10.33
CA PRO A 185 -43.66 -96.16 -10.72
C PRO A 185 -43.17 -94.77 -10.28
N ARG A 186 -43.02 -93.87 -11.26
CA ARG A 186 -42.55 -92.47 -11.12
C ARG A 186 -43.11 -91.71 -9.92
N GLY A 187 -44.41 -91.87 -9.66
CA GLY A 187 -45.09 -91.20 -8.54
C GLY A 187 -44.62 -91.64 -7.15
N ALA A 188 -44.20 -92.91 -6.98
CA ALA A 188 -43.73 -93.42 -5.70
C ALA A 188 -42.29 -92.97 -5.38
N VAL A 189 -41.42 -92.89 -6.40
CA VAL A 189 -40.04 -92.41 -6.24
C VAL A 189 -40.03 -90.91 -5.93
N ALA A 190 -40.81 -90.11 -6.64
CA ALA A 190 -40.95 -88.68 -6.37
C ALA A 190 -41.51 -88.39 -4.97
N ALA A 191 -42.47 -89.18 -4.50
CA ALA A 191 -43.03 -89.06 -3.15
C ALA A 191 -42.00 -89.40 -2.06
N ALA A 192 -41.17 -90.43 -2.26
CA ALA A 192 -40.14 -90.84 -1.31
C ALA A 192 -38.97 -89.84 -1.23
N ILE A 193 -38.58 -89.23 -2.35
CA ILE A 193 -37.56 -88.17 -2.37
C ILE A 193 -38.05 -86.93 -1.62
N LYS A 194 -39.32 -86.56 -1.81
CA LYS A 194 -39.93 -85.40 -1.15
C LYS A 194 -40.17 -85.60 0.35
N SER A 195 -40.22 -86.84 0.85
CA SER A 195 -40.33 -87.11 2.29
C SER A 195 -39.00 -87.14 3.03
N GLN A 196 -37.87 -87.13 2.31
CA GLN A 196 -36.52 -87.24 2.87
C GLN A 196 -35.70 -85.93 2.85
N GLY A 197 -36.26 -84.84 2.28
CA GLY A 197 -35.68 -83.50 2.28
C GLY A 197 -36.70 -82.46 2.74
#